data_AF-A0A814HDI2-F1
#
_entry.id   AF-A0A814HDI2-F1
#
_cell.length_a   1.000
_cell.length_b   1.000
_cell.length_c   1.000
_cell.angle_alpha   90.00
_cell.angle_beta   90.00
_cell.angle_gamma   90.00
#
_symmetry.space_group_name_H-M   'P 1'
#
loop_
_entity.id
_entity.type
_entity.pdbx_description
1 polymer ?
#
loop_
_entity_poly.entity_id
_entity_poly.type
_entity_poly.pdbx_seq_one_letter_code
_entity_poly.pdbx_strand_id
1 'polypeptide(L)'
;MHIREIVLEGFKSYATRTTVGPFDEHFNAITGLNGSGKSNILDSICFVMGITSLSQVRAQALSDFIYKQGTAGVTRASVSIMFDNRNKEQAPDGYKMFDELTVTRIVESNKSKYLLNGKNATQSAIHDLFKSVSLNVNNPRENNE
;
A
#
# COMPACT_ATOMS: atom_id res chain seq x y z
N MET A 1 12.30 4.17 8.71
CA MET A 1 11.75 3.35 7.61
C MET A 1 11.00 4.26 6.65
N HIS A 2 11.26 4.21 5.34
CA HIS A 2 10.55 5.02 4.33
C HIS A 2 10.16 4.19 3.12
N ILE A 3 9.16 4.63 2.35
CA ILE A 3 8.77 3.96 1.09
C ILE A 3 9.90 4.17 0.09
N ARG A 4 10.42 3.09 -0.48
CA ARG A 4 11.41 3.11 -1.57
C ARG A 4 10.74 2.99 -2.93
N GLU A 5 9.71 2.16 -3.05
CA GLU A 5 9.05 1.86 -4.32
C GLU A 5 7.63 1.32 -4.08
N ILE A 6 6.72 1.62 -5.02
CA ILE A 6 5.37 1.07 -5.06
C ILE A 6 5.16 0.36 -6.40
N VAL A 7 4.78 -0.91 -6.35
CA VAL A 7 4.43 -1.71 -7.53
C VAL A 7 2.92 -1.94 -7.54
N LEU A 8 2.25 -1.48 -8.59
CA LEU A 8 0.81 -1.64 -8.80
C LEU A 8 0.56 -2.55 -10.00
N GLU A 9 -0.43 -3.44 -9.92
CA GLU A 9 -0.84 -4.29 -11.03
C GLU A 9 -2.35 -4.50 -10.97
N GLY A 10 -3.06 -4.19 -12.06
CA GLY A 10 -4.52 -4.29 -12.12
C GLY A 10 -5.25 -3.39 -11.12
N PHE A 11 -4.62 -2.32 -10.62
CA PHE A 11 -5.14 -1.47 -9.55
C PHE A 11 -5.75 -0.17 -10.11
N LYS A 12 -7.07 0.00 -9.96
CA LYS A 12 -7.85 1.20 -10.37
C LYS A 12 -7.56 1.68 -11.80
N SER A 13 -6.67 2.65 -11.99
CA SER A 13 -6.27 3.18 -13.30
C SER A 13 -5.07 2.47 -13.92
N TYR A 14 -4.39 1.60 -13.17
CA TYR A 14 -3.19 0.88 -13.58
C TYR A 14 -3.54 -0.54 -14.04
N ALA A 15 -3.80 -0.71 -15.34
CA ALA A 15 -4.17 -2.01 -15.91
C ALA A 15 -3.04 -3.04 -15.83
N THR A 16 -1.82 -2.61 -16.10
CA THR A 16 -0.60 -3.44 -16.15
C THR A 16 0.31 -3.11 -14.98
N ARG A 17 1.31 -3.99 -14.77
CA ARG A 17 2.36 -3.76 -13.77
C ARG A 17 3.04 -2.41 -14.01
N THR A 18 2.96 -1.55 -13.01
CA THR A 18 3.54 -0.20 -12.99
C THR A 18 4.35 -0.05 -11.72
N THR A 19 5.61 0.36 -11.86
CA THR A 19 6.49 0.69 -10.75
C THR A 19 6.56 2.20 -10.59
N VAL A 20 6.34 2.69 -9.37
CA VAL A 20 6.47 4.11 -8.98
C VAL A 20 7.63 4.23 -8.00
N GLY A 21 8.57 5.10 -8.32
CA GLY A 21 9.80 5.32 -7.56
C GLY A 21 11.03 5.36 -8.48
N PRO A 22 12.26 5.31 -7.91
CA PRO A 22 12.53 5.27 -6.48
C PRO A 22 12.09 6.56 -5.77
N PHE A 23 11.62 6.42 -4.53
CA PHE A 23 11.30 7.53 -3.66
C PHE A 23 12.51 7.91 -2.81
N ASP A 24 12.70 9.21 -2.58
CA ASP A 24 13.68 9.75 -1.64
C ASP A 24 13.17 9.66 -0.20
N GLU A 25 14.07 9.62 0.78
CA GLU A 25 13.71 9.54 2.19
C GLU A 25 12.99 10.81 2.69
N HIS A 26 13.34 11.97 2.15
CA HIS A 26 12.95 13.27 2.70
C HIS A 26 11.80 13.91 1.94
N PHE A 27 11.88 13.96 0.61
CA PHE A 27 10.90 14.69 -0.19
C PHE A 27 10.58 14.02 -1.51
N ASN A 28 9.29 13.87 -1.77
CA ASN A 28 8.77 13.31 -3.01
C ASN A 28 7.58 14.12 -3.51
N ALA A 29 7.48 14.29 -4.83
CA ALA A 29 6.36 14.96 -5.47
C ALA A 29 5.72 14.06 -6.54
N ILE A 30 4.40 13.93 -6.51
CA ILE A 30 3.63 13.21 -7.52
C ILE A 30 2.92 14.23 -8.41
N THR A 31 3.36 14.33 -9.66
CA THR A 31 2.84 15.31 -10.64
C THR A 31 2.33 14.63 -11.91
N GLY A 32 1.62 15.38 -12.77
CA GLY A 32 1.06 14.86 -14.02
C GLY A 32 -0.33 15.40 -14.35
N LEU A 33 -0.80 15.14 -15.57
CA LEU A 33 -2.06 15.65 -16.10
C LEU A 33 -3.30 15.14 -15.34
N ASN A 34 -4.42 15.86 -15.44
CA ASN A 34 -5.69 15.40 -14.87
C ASN A 34 -6.10 14.05 -15.48
N GLY A 35 -6.59 13.14 -14.62
CA GLY A 35 -6.95 11.78 -15.04
C GLY A 35 -5.79 10.78 -15.17
N SER A 36 -4.52 11.18 -14.98
CA SER A 36 -3.36 10.27 -15.13
C SER A 36 -3.19 9.24 -14.01
N GLY A 37 -4.10 9.17 -13.04
CA GLY A 37 -4.04 8.19 -11.94
C GLY A 37 -3.25 8.61 -10.70
N LYS A 38 -2.75 9.84 -10.61
CA LYS A 38 -1.96 10.35 -9.45
C LYS A 38 -2.57 10.04 -8.09
N SER A 39 -3.85 10.36 -7.90
CA SER A 39 -4.54 10.10 -6.63
C SER A 39 -4.65 8.61 -6.31
N ASN A 40 -4.63 7.73 -7.32
CA ASN A 40 -4.65 6.28 -7.12
C ASN A 40 -3.31 5.76 -6.58
N ILE A 41 -2.20 6.50 -6.74
CA ILE A 41 -0.95 6.18 -6.03
C ILE A 41 -1.16 6.35 -4.52
N LEU A 42 -1.78 7.44 -4.08
CA LEU A 42 -2.12 7.65 -2.67
C LEU A 42 -3.13 6.60 -2.17
N ASP A 43 -4.17 6.29 -2.95
CA ASP A 43 -5.11 5.23 -2.59
C ASP A 43 -4.39 3.88 -2.45
N SER A 44 -3.36 3.61 -3.25
CA SER A 44 -2.60 2.35 -3.19
C SER A 44 -1.84 2.22 -1.87
N ILE A 45 -1.31 3.33 -1.33
CA ILE A 45 -0.66 3.38 -0.03
C ILE A 45 -1.66 3.06 1.07
N CYS A 46 -2.78 3.78 1.11
CA CYS A 46 -3.84 3.56 2.09
C CYS A 46 -4.46 2.15 1.99
N PHE A 47 -4.58 1.63 0.76
CA PHE A 47 -5.04 0.27 0.50
C PHE A 47 -4.13 -0.77 1.14
N VAL A 48 -2.80 -0.65 1.00
CA VAL A 48 -1.84 -1.58 1.62
C VAL A 48 -1.75 -1.40 3.14
N MET A 49 -1.90 -0.18 3.65
CA MET A 49 -1.88 0.09 5.08
C MET A 49 -3.14 -0.37 5.82
N GLY A 50 -4.15 -0.85 5.07
CA GLY A 50 -5.31 -1.54 5.64
C GLY A 50 -6.41 -0.63 6.15
N ILE A 51 -6.60 0.53 5.52
CA ILE A 51 -7.70 1.43 5.87
C ILE A 51 -9.03 0.67 5.96
N THR A 52 -9.72 0.79 7.09
CA THR A 52 -10.95 0.03 7.36
C THR A 52 -12.16 0.66 6.65
N SER A 53 -12.16 1.98 6.54
CA SER A 53 -13.19 2.72 5.82
C SER A 53 -12.82 2.84 4.33
N LEU A 54 -13.46 2.03 3.48
CA LEU A 54 -13.21 2.03 2.03
C LEU A 54 -13.51 3.39 1.37
N SER A 55 -14.40 4.19 1.95
CA SER A 55 -14.72 5.53 1.44
C SER A 55 -13.52 6.48 1.49
N GLN A 56 -12.61 6.32 2.46
CA GLN A 56 -11.38 7.09 2.57
C GLN A 56 -10.41 6.81 1.40
N VAL A 57 -10.58 5.68 0.72
CA VAL A 57 -9.85 5.30 -0.50
C VAL A 57 -10.77 5.25 -1.72
N ARG A 58 -11.87 6.02 -1.71
CA ARG A 58 -12.74 6.20 -2.88
C ARG A 58 -13.20 4.86 -3.47
N ALA A 59 -13.62 3.95 -2.59
CA ALA A 59 -14.14 2.63 -2.92
C ALA A 59 -15.36 2.32 -2.04
N GLN A 60 -16.30 1.54 -2.58
CA GLN A 60 -17.47 1.02 -1.87
C GLN A 60 -17.38 -0.50 -1.70
N ALA A 61 -16.70 -1.19 -2.62
CA ALA A 61 -16.44 -2.62 -2.58
C ALA A 61 -14.98 -2.94 -2.95
N LEU A 62 -14.54 -4.15 -2.63
CA LEU A 62 -13.18 -4.60 -2.99
C LEU A 62 -12.95 -4.61 -4.51
N SER A 63 -13.99 -4.88 -5.30
CA SER A 63 -13.93 -4.82 -6.76
C SER A 63 -13.54 -3.45 -7.29
N ASP A 64 -13.78 -2.36 -6.55
CA ASP A 64 -13.44 -0.99 -6.98
C ASP A 64 -11.94 -0.73 -7.00
N PHE A 65 -11.14 -1.57 -6.35
CA PHE A 65 -9.69 -1.54 -6.47
C PHE A 65 -9.18 -2.19 -7.76
N ILE A 66 -9.99 -3.01 -8.42
CA ILE A 66 -9.62 -3.72 -9.65
C ILE A 66 -9.79 -2.79 -10.85
N TYR A 67 -8.87 -2.87 -11.81
CA TYR A 67 -8.92 -2.08 -13.04
C TYR A 67 -10.28 -2.21 -13.72
N LYS A 68 -10.95 -1.08 -13.93
CA LYS A 68 -12.33 -1.00 -14.45
C LYS A 68 -13.31 -1.95 -13.74
N GLN A 69 -13.15 -2.13 -12.43
CA GLN A 69 -13.99 -3.01 -11.61
C GLN A 69 -14.07 -4.46 -12.13
N GLY A 70 -13.06 -4.92 -12.87
CA GLY A 70 -13.03 -6.26 -13.46
C GLY A 70 -13.70 -6.40 -14.82
N THR A 71 -14.39 -5.38 -15.32
CA THR A 71 -15.14 -5.43 -16.60
C THR A 71 -14.25 -5.51 -17.84
N ALA A 72 -12.94 -5.25 -17.70
CA ALA A 72 -11.97 -5.26 -18.79
C ALA A 72 -11.07 -6.52 -18.80
N GLY A 73 -11.55 -7.63 -18.23
CA GLY A 73 -10.83 -8.91 -18.20
C GLY A 73 -9.71 -9.02 -17.15
N VAL A 74 -9.40 -7.93 -16.44
CA VAL A 74 -8.47 -7.93 -15.30
C VAL A 74 -9.25 -8.27 -14.04
N THR A 75 -9.07 -9.46 -13.46
CA THR A 75 -9.88 -9.92 -12.30
C THR A 75 -9.16 -9.82 -10.96
N ARG A 76 -7.93 -9.27 -10.97
CA ARG A 76 -7.04 -9.20 -9.81
C ARG A 76 -6.37 -7.84 -9.75
N ALA A 77 -6.28 -7.30 -8.54
CA ALA A 77 -5.45 -6.14 -8.23
C ALA A 77 -4.40 -6.52 -7.19
N SER A 78 -3.18 -6.02 -7.35
CA SER A 78 -2.16 -6.10 -6.32
C SER A 78 -1.37 -4.81 -6.21
N VAL A 79 -1.06 -4.44 -4.97
CA VAL A 79 -0.15 -3.34 -4.66
C VAL A 79 0.89 -3.88 -3.70
N SER A 80 2.17 -3.66 -4.02
CA SER A 80 3.30 -3.96 -3.15
C SER A 80 4.05 -2.68 -2.85
N ILE A 81 4.32 -2.43 -1.57
CA ILE A 81 5.12 -1.30 -1.12
C ILE A 81 6.40 -1.86 -0.52
N MET A 82 7.53 -1.45 -1.08
CA MET A 82 8.85 -1.76 -0.57
C MET A 82 9.34 -0.60 0.27
N PHE A 83 9.77 -0.91 1.49
CA PHE A 83 10.25 0.04 2.46
C PHE A 83 11.74 -0.17 2.68
N ASP A 84 12.50 0.92 2.64
CA ASP A 84 13.85 0.93 3.15
C ASP A 84 13.81 0.86 4.69
N ASN A 85 14.46 -0.15 5.24
CA ASN A 85 14.50 -0.48 6.66
C ASN A 85 15.94 -0.54 7.20
N ARG A 86 16.88 0.18 6.57
CA ARG A 86 18.30 0.21 6.98
C ARG A 86 18.53 1.01 8.25
N ASN A 87 17.74 2.06 8.51
CA ASN A 87 17.74 2.76 9.79
C ASN A 87 17.04 1.91 10.87
N LYS A 88 17.84 1.24 11.69
CA LYS A 88 17.37 0.25 12.68
C LYS A 88 16.69 0.86 13.90
N GLU A 89 16.90 2.15 14.15
CA GLU A 89 16.21 2.88 15.21
C GLU A 89 14.75 3.13 14.85
N GLN A 90 14.45 3.27 13.55
CA GLN A 90 13.10 3.49 13.01
C GLN A 90 12.47 2.22 12.43
N ALA A 91 13.12 1.07 12.59
CA ALA A 91 12.64 -0.19 12.07
C ALA A 91 11.59 -0.80 13.00
N PRO A 92 10.49 -1.38 12.46
CA PRO A 92 9.49 -2.09 13.25
C PRO A 92 10.11 -3.17 14.16
N ASP A 93 9.55 -3.33 15.36
CA ASP A 93 9.98 -4.39 16.27
C ASP A 93 9.78 -5.77 15.66
N GLY A 94 10.77 -6.65 15.86
CA GLY A 94 10.81 -7.97 15.21
C GLY A 94 11.31 -7.97 13.76
N TYR A 95 11.54 -6.80 13.15
CA TYR A 95 11.99 -6.69 11.75
C TYR A 95 13.32 -5.96 11.56
N LYS A 96 14.02 -5.60 12.63
CA LYS A 96 15.33 -4.91 12.59
C LYS A 96 16.40 -5.66 11.78
N MET A 97 16.30 -6.99 11.70
CA MET A 97 17.21 -7.84 10.91
C MET A 97 17.07 -7.68 9.40
N PHE A 98 16.00 -7.08 8.90
CA PHE A 98 15.77 -6.86 7.47
C PHE A 98 16.16 -5.44 7.07
N ASP A 99 16.93 -5.30 6.00
CA ASP A 99 17.26 -4.00 5.40
C ASP A 99 16.13 -3.47 4.51
N GLU A 100 15.22 -4.33 4.09
CA GLU A 100 14.06 -4.00 3.29
C GLU A 100 12.84 -4.81 3.77
N LEU A 101 11.68 -4.16 3.76
CA LEU A 101 10.40 -4.80 4.04
C LEU A 101 9.46 -4.60 2.86
N THR A 102 8.76 -5.65 2.45
CA THR A 102 7.74 -5.58 1.40
C THR A 102 6.38 -5.95 1.98
N VAL A 103 5.42 -5.03 1.91
CA VAL A 103 4.02 -5.30 2.24
C VAL A 103 3.21 -5.32 0.95
N THR A 104 2.52 -6.42 0.69
CA THR A 104 1.67 -6.59 -0.49
C THR A 104 0.24 -6.85 -0.07
N ARG A 105 -0.72 -6.14 -0.67
CA ARG A 105 -2.14 -6.47 -0.58
C ARG A 105 -2.67 -6.86 -1.95
N ILE A 106 -3.40 -7.97 -2.00
CA ILE A 106 -4.00 -8.51 -3.23
C ILE A 106 -5.51 -8.57 -3.03
N VAL A 107 -6.27 -8.16 -4.05
CA VAL A 107 -7.70 -8.39 -4.16
C VAL A 107 -7.97 -9.26 -5.39
N GLU A 108 -8.73 -10.32 -5.20
CA GLU A 108 -9.15 -11.24 -6.24
C GLU A 108 -10.45 -11.93 -5.80
N SER A 109 -11.42 -12.07 -6.70
CA SER A 109 -12.70 -12.75 -6.42
C SER A 109 -13.39 -12.24 -5.13
N ASN A 110 -13.44 -10.92 -4.92
CA ASN A 110 -14.00 -10.26 -3.72
C ASN A 110 -13.38 -10.68 -2.38
N LYS A 111 -12.19 -11.26 -2.41
CA LYS A 111 -11.38 -11.56 -1.22
C LYS A 111 -10.12 -10.71 -1.26
N SER A 112 -9.58 -10.42 -0.07
CA SER A 112 -8.28 -9.77 0.03
C SER A 112 -7.33 -10.59 0.88
N LYS A 113 -6.04 -10.58 0.52
CA LYS A 113 -4.97 -11.22 1.28
C LYS A 113 -3.76 -10.30 1.39
N TYR A 114 -3.04 -10.42 2.49
CA TYR A 114 -1.78 -9.72 2.72
C TYR A 114 -0.60 -10.67 2.63
N LEU A 115 0.51 -10.15 2.11
CA LEU A 115 1.81 -10.75 2.19
C LEU A 115 2.78 -9.77 2.86
N LEU A 116 3.60 -10.27 3.78
CA LEU A 116 4.75 -9.56 4.35
C LEU A 116 6.01 -10.34 3.98
N ASN A 117 6.92 -9.70 3.24
CA ASN A 117 8.10 -10.34 2.64
C ASN A 117 7.74 -11.65 1.89
N GLY A 118 6.64 -11.60 1.13
CA GLY A 118 6.14 -12.73 0.34
C GLY A 118 5.41 -13.83 1.13
N LYS A 119 5.36 -13.76 2.47
CA LYS A 119 4.65 -14.73 3.33
C LYS A 119 3.27 -14.22 3.70
N ASN A 120 2.28 -15.11 3.79
CA ASN A 120 0.93 -14.74 4.22
C ASN A 120 0.95 -14.03 5.58
N ALA A 121 0.25 -12.91 5.67
CA ALA A 121 0.08 -12.13 6.89
C ALA A 121 -1.41 -11.85 7.14
N THR A 122 -1.79 -11.68 8.40
CA THR A 122 -3.13 -11.24 8.77
C THR A 122 -3.23 -9.72 8.65
N GLN A 123 -4.44 -9.20 8.48
CA GLN A 123 -4.65 -7.74 8.49
C GLN A 123 -4.20 -7.12 9.83
N SER A 124 -4.43 -7.80 10.96
CA SER A 124 -3.96 -7.34 12.27
C SER A 124 -2.45 -7.19 12.30
N ALA A 125 -1.70 -8.19 11.82
CA ALA A 125 -0.24 -8.13 11.80
C ALA A 125 0.29 -6.95 10.96
N ILE A 126 -0.38 -6.61 9.85
CA ILE A 126 -0.04 -5.44 9.05
C ILE A 126 -0.35 -4.13 9.78
N HIS A 127 -1.48 -4.07 10.50
CA HIS A 127 -1.79 -2.92 11.36
C HIS A 127 -0.78 -2.73 12.48
N ASP A 128 -0.41 -3.81 13.17
CA ASP A 128 0.57 -3.78 14.26
C ASP A 128 1.95 -3.34 13.74
N LEU A 129 2.35 -3.80 12.55
CA LEU A 129 3.57 -3.36 11.87
C LEU A 129 3.56 -1.83 11.67
N PHE A 130 2.51 -1.27 11.05
CA PHE A 130 2.46 0.18 10.80
C PHE A 130 2.28 1.00 12.09
N LYS A 131 1.56 0.47 13.08
CA LYS A 131 1.43 1.10 14.40
C LYS A 131 2.77 1.19 15.14
N SER A 132 3.64 0.18 15.01
CA SER A 132 4.96 0.17 15.66
C SER A 132 5.91 1.27 15.16
N VAL A 133 5.62 1.85 13.99
CA VAL A 133 6.36 2.98 13.40
C VAL A 133 5.53 4.28 13.40
N SER A 134 4.54 4.37 14.28
CA SER A 134 3.65 5.53 14.45
C SER A 134 2.91 5.93 13.17
N LEU A 135 2.56 4.96 12.33
CA LEU A 135 1.76 5.16 11.13
C LEU A 135 0.36 4.53 11.32
N ASN A 136 -0.58 5.30 11.84
CA ASN A 136 -1.98 4.90 11.94
C ASN A 136 -2.83 5.54 10.82
N VAL A 137 -3.20 4.75 9.81
CA VAL A 137 -4.08 5.23 8.70
C VAL A 137 -5.55 5.33 9.08
N ASN A 138 -5.99 4.64 10.13
CA ASN A 138 -7.37 4.70 10.59
C ASN A 138 -7.60 5.92 11.50
N ASN A 139 -6.54 6.43 12.13
CA ASN A 139 -6.58 7.70 12.86
C ASN A 139 -5.30 8.54 12.59
N PRO A 140 -5.25 9.26 11.45
CA PRO A 140 -4.04 9.98 11.02
C PRO A 140 -3.58 11.11 11.97
N ARG A 141 -4.42 11.52 12.93
CA ARG A 141 -4.17 12.64 13.84
C ARG A 141 -3.76 12.22 15.25
N GLU A 142 -3.81 10.92 15.58
CA GLU A 142 -3.58 10.44 16.95
C GLU A 142 -2.12 10.15 17.30
N ASN A 143 -1.16 10.39 16.39
CA ASN A 143 0.25 10.06 16.64
C ASN A 143 1.00 11.09 17.52
N ASN A 144 0.29 11.89 18.32
CA ASN A 144 0.88 12.89 19.22
C ASN A 144 0.11 12.95 20.55
N GLU A 145 0.18 11.89 21.36
CA GLU A 145 0.10 11.97 22.83
C GLU A 145 1.05 10.95 23.46
#